data_AF-A0A1F9UH26-F1
#
_entry.id   AF-A0A1F9UH26-F1
#
_cell.length_a   1.000
_cell.length_b   1.000
_cell.length_c   1.000
_cell.angle_alpha   90.00
_cell.angle_beta   90.00
_cell.angle_gamma   90.00
#
_symmetry.space_group_name_H-M   'P 1'
#
loop_
_entity.id
_entity.type
_entity.pdbx_description
1 polymer ?
#
loop_
_entity_poly.entity_id
_entity_poly.type
_entity_poly.pdbx_seq_one_letter_code
_entity_poly.pdbx_strand_id
1 'polypeptide(L)'
;DIRITADGELVLFHDEDARRAAGCSRRIGDMNWGEVRRLRVFGGHGVPHLKDALEFMALWPSGDIYFDLRGGGRRLVEALVRAIAPSGLWRRCFILDFYSKRRSLLHARSLDSRVNLSVMPGGPWNIAPSAHLAGVQSLCLGWGGPITRALYKAASFFYGARSAVARVKAMGISVSAGVVNTPEDIRYLLSQGACGIWTDDLILARRTLANVPSNGPSPR
;
A
#
# COMPACT_ATOMS: atom_id res chain seq x y z
N ASP A 1 5.37 -2.02 4.21
CA ASP A 1 6.30 -2.56 3.19
C ASP A 1 6.87 -3.88 3.64
N ILE A 2 6.85 -4.91 2.77
CA ILE A 2 7.36 -6.24 3.09
C ILE A 2 8.57 -6.56 2.21
N ARG A 3 9.63 -7.04 2.86
CA ARG A 3 10.82 -7.63 2.23
C ARG A 3 11.01 -9.05 2.69
N ILE A 4 11.76 -9.81 1.91
CA ILE A 4 12.17 -11.17 2.22
C ILE A 4 13.69 -11.21 2.42
N THR A 5 14.14 -11.90 3.47
CA THR A 5 15.55 -12.11 3.78
C THR A 5 16.16 -13.20 2.89
N ALA A 6 17.49 -13.36 2.94
CA ALA A 6 18.19 -14.41 2.20
C ALA A 6 17.71 -15.82 2.61
N ASP A 7 17.42 -16.04 3.89
CA ASP A 7 16.88 -17.29 4.45
C ASP A 7 15.35 -17.42 4.36
N GLY A 8 14.63 -16.41 3.86
CA GLY A 8 13.22 -16.52 3.47
C GLY A 8 12.22 -15.98 4.48
N GLU A 9 12.69 -15.37 5.55
CA GLU A 9 11.88 -14.70 6.56
C GLU A 9 11.32 -13.38 6.02
N LEU A 10 10.12 -13.01 6.47
CA LEU A 10 9.41 -11.83 6.02
C LEU A 10 9.52 -10.71 7.04
N VAL A 11 9.97 -9.54 6.61
CA VAL A 11 10.25 -8.41 7.49
C VAL A 11 9.59 -7.14 7.01
N LEU A 12 9.26 -6.27 7.97
CA LEU A 12 8.68 -4.95 7.71
C LEU A 12 9.80 -3.95 7.49
N PHE A 13 10.13 -3.67 6.23
CA PHE A 13 11.22 -2.76 5.88
C PHE A 13 11.04 -2.15 4.48
N HIS A 14 11.13 -0.83 4.36
CA HIS A 14 10.86 -0.13 3.11
C HIS A 14 12.04 -0.18 2.13
N ASP A 15 13.22 0.27 2.57
CA ASP A 15 14.38 0.50 1.70
C ASP A 15 15.08 -0.79 1.30
N GLU A 16 15.78 -0.78 0.16
CA GLU A 16 16.49 -1.99 -0.30
C GLU A 16 17.65 -2.36 0.62
N ASP A 17 18.38 -1.35 1.08
CA ASP A 17 19.43 -1.46 2.08
C ASP A 17 19.02 -0.81 3.40
N ALA A 18 19.76 -1.14 4.45
CA ALA A 18 19.49 -0.62 5.78
C ALA A 18 20.24 0.69 6.08
N ARG A 19 20.77 1.40 5.08
CA ARG A 19 21.68 2.54 5.30
C ARG A 19 20.96 3.71 5.95
N ARG A 20 19.82 4.11 5.41
CA ARG A 20 19.02 5.24 5.93
C ARG A 20 18.46 4.94 7.32
N ALA A 21 17.92 3.74 7.51
CA ALA A 21 17.20 3.41 8.72
C ALA A 21 18.11 2.89 9.86
N ALA A 22 19.21 2.21 9.55
CA ALA A 22 20.04 1.53 10.56
C ALA A 22 21.56 1.68 10.33
N GLY A 23 21.99 2.55 9.41
CA GLY A 23 23.41 2.82 9.16
C GLY A 23 24.18 1.67 8.48
N CYS A 24 23.49 0.62 8.02
CA CYS A 24 24.10 -0.55 7.41
C CYS A 24 23.83 -0.59 5.90
N SER A 25 24.88 -0.52 5.07
CA SER A 25 24.74 -0.51 3.60
C SER A 25 24.40 -1.87 2.97
N ARG A 26 24.18 -2.92 3.76
CA ARG A 26 23.78 -4.23 3.23
C ARG A 26 22.31 -4.22 2.83
N ARG A 27 21.99 -4.93 1.75
CA ARG A 27 20.61 -5.14 1.32
C ARG A 27 19.91 -6.12 2.24
N ILE A 28 18.64 -5.87 2.53
CA ILE A 28 17.83 -6.77 3.37
C ILE A 28 17.74 -8.17 2.75
N GLY A 29 17.65 -8.25 1.42
CA GLY A 29 17.58 -9.52 0.70
C GLY A 29 18.86 -10.35 0.72
N ASP A 30 20.00 -9.74 1.11
CA ASP A 30 21.32 -10.38 1.19
C ASP A 30 21.70 -10.73 2.65
N MET A 31 20.78 -10.52 3.58
CA MET A 31 20.97 -10.77 5.01
C MET A 31 20.03 -11.90 5.46
N ASN A 32 20.50 -12.77 6.35
CA ASN A 32 19.64 -13.73 7.04
C ASN A 32 18.88 -13.03 8.18
N TRP A 33 17.76 -13.61 8.64
CA TRP A 33 16.96 -13.04 9.73
C TRP A 33 17.78 -12.79 11.00
N GLY A 34 18.69 -13.70 11.35
CA GLY A 34 19.59 -13.54 12.48
C GLY A 34 20.42 -12.25 12.42
N GLU A 35 20.76 -11.79 11.21
CA GLU A 35 21.48 -10.54 10.97
C GLU A 35 20.51 -9.34 10.96
N VAL A 36 19.38 -9.46 10.27
CA VAL A 36 18.36 -8.39 10.17
C VAL A 36 17.81 -8.00 11.54
N ARG A 37 17.51 -8.97 12.42
CA ARG A 37 16.99 -8.71 13.77
C ARG A 37 17.97 -7.94 14.68
N ARG A 38 19.26 -7.92 14.34
CA ARG A 38 20.29 -7.16 15.07
C ARG A 38 20.36 -5.70 14.64
N LEU A 39 19.77 -5.34 13.51
CA LEU A 39 19.67 -3.94 13.09
C LEU A 39 18.87 -3.14 14.12
N ARG A 40 19.18 -1.85 14.22
CA ARG A 40 18.48 -0.89 15.07
C ARG A 40 17.98 0.26 14.22
N VAL A 41 16.68 0.28 13.99
CA VAL A 41 16.00 1.32 13.23
C VAL A 41 16.05 2.61 14.05
N PHE A 42 16.70 3.62 13.49
CA PHE A 42 16.98 4.93 14.10
C PHE A 42 17.59 4.81 15.50
N GLY A 43 18.42 3.78 15.73
CA GLY A 43 19.10 3.53 17.01
C GLY A 43 18.22 2.93 18.12
N GLY A 44 16.92 2.70 17.87
CA GLY A 44 15.97 2.25 18.88
C GLY A 44 15.57 0.78 18.73
N HIS A 45 14.55 0.54 17.90
CA HIS A 45 13.89 -0.77 17.82
C HIS A 45 14.50 -1.68 16.75
N GLY A 46 14.30 -3.00 16.93
CA GLY A 46 14.65 -3.98 15.90
C GLY A 46 13.72 -3.88 14.68
N VAL A 47 14.14 -4.51 13.58
CA VAL A 47 13.28 -4.67 12.40
C VAL A 47 12.17 -5.68 12.74
N PRO A 48 10.87 -5.33 12.58
CA PRO A 48 9.78 -6.25 12.92
C PRO A 48 9.71 -7.42 11.93
N HIS A 49 9.43 -8.61 12.47
CA HIS A 49 9.07 -9.77 11.66
C HIS A 49 7.57 -9.71 11.29
N LEU A 50 7.20 -10.22 10.11
CA LEU A 50 5.80 -10.19 9.65
C LEU A 50 4.88 -11.00 10.57
N LYS A 51 5.36 -12.12 11.11
CA LYS A 51 4.58 -12.94 12.05
C LYS A 51 4.14 -12.12 13.25
N ASP A 52 5.06 -11.41 13.88
CA ASP A 52 4.78 -10.57 15.05
C ASP A 52 3.80 -9.44 14.69
N ALA A 53 3.96 -8.85 13.50
CA ALA A 53 3.04 -7.83 13.00
C ALA A 53 1.62 -8.37 12.76
N LEU A 54 1.47 -9.58 12.21
CA LEU A 54 0.17 -10.23 12.02
C LEU A 54 -0.49 -10.58 13.36
N GLU A 55 0.28 -11.11 14.31
CA GLU A 55 -0.21 -11.39 15.68
C GLU A 55 -0.67 -10.12 16.37
N PHE A 56 0.12 -9.04 16.30
CA PHE A 56 -0.27 -7.73 16.81
C PHE A 56 -1.55 -7.22 16.16
N MET A 57 -1.69 -7.40 14.85
CA MET A 57 -2.88 -6.93 14.13
C MET A 57 -4.13 -7.76 14.37
N ALA A 58 -3.99 -9.02 14.78
CA ALA A 58 -5.10 -9.83 15.24
C ALA A 58 -5.73 -9.30 16.54
N LEU A 59 -4.98 -8.56 17.35
CA LEU A 59 -5.50 -7.91 18.56
C LEU A 59 -6.39 -6.69 18.25
N TRP A 60 -6.33 -6.15 17.03
CA TRP A 60 -7.11 -5.00 16.60
C TRP A 60 -8.19 -5.40 15.60
N PRO A 61 -9.47 -5.51 16.02
CA PRO A 61 -10.54 -6.08 15.20
C PRO A 61 -11.00 -5.19 14.04
N SER A 62 -10.59 -3.91 14.01
CA SER A 62 -10.87 -2.96 12.92
C SER A 62 -9.62 -2.62 12.10
N GLY A 63 -9.81 -2.33 10.81
CA GLY A 63 -8.78 -1.75 9.93
C GLY A 63 -8.20 -2.73 8.91
N ASP A 64 -8.06 -2.26 7.67
CA ASP A 64 -7.43 -3.03 6.59
C ASP A 64 -5.90 -2.90 6.65
N ILE A 65 -5.20 -3.97 6.25
CA ILE A 65 -3.75 -4.08 6.27
C ILE A 65 -3.28 -4.18 4.83
N TYR A 66 -2.40 -3.27 4.41
CA TYR A 66 -1.87 -3.26 3.06
C TYR A 66 -0.39 -3.65 3.06
N PHE A 67 -0.08 -4.75 2.37
CA PHE A 67 1.28 -5.26 2.20
C PHE A 67 1.86 -4.81 0.86
N ASP A 68 2.60 -3.70 0.88
CA ASP A 68 3.38 -3.24 -0.27
C ASP A 68 4.59 -4.15 -0.51
N LEU A 69 4.66 -4.76 -1.69
CA LEU A 69 5.72 -5.70 -2.08
C LEU A 69 7.02 -4.96 -2.46
N ARG A 70 8.09 -5.19 -1.69
CA ARG A 70 9.40 -4.57 -1.93
C ARG A 70 10.47 -5.60 -2.30
N GLY A 71 10.71 -5.76 -3.61
CA GLY A 71 11.73 -6.67 -4.13
C GLY A 71 11.33 -8.14 -3.98
N GLY A 72 12.29 -9.07 -4.03
CA GLY A 72 12.07 -10.51 -3.78
C GLY A 72 11.26 -11.29 -4.83
N GLY A 73 10.55 -10.61 -5.73
CA GLY A 73 9.84 -11.22 -6.86
C GLY A 73 8.81 -12.27 -6.41
N ARG A 74 8.75 -13.40 -7.14
CA ARG A 74 7.80 -14.49 -6.84
C ARG A 74 7.99 -15.09 -5.46
N ARG A 75 9.24 -15.22 -5.00
CA ARG A 75 9.58 -15.79 -3.69
C ARG A 75 8.91 -15.01 -2.56
N LEU A 76 8.92 -13.68 -2.63
CA LEU A 76 8.23 -12.82 -1.67
C LEU A 76 6.71 -13.03 -1.72
N VAL A 77 6.11 -13.05 -2.91
CA VAL A 77 4.66 -13.26 -3.08
C VAL A 77 4.23 -14.59 -2.47
N GLU A 78 4.93 -15.67 -2.81
CA GLU A 78 4.64 -17.01 -2.32
C GLU A 78 4.77 -17.12 -0.79
N ALA A 79 5.84 -16.55 -0.22
CA ALA A 79 6.03 -16.51 1.23
C ALA A 79 4.92 -15.71 1.92
N LEU A 80 4.55 -14.55 1.38
CA LEU A 80 3.53 -13.68 1.97
C LEU A 80 2.14 -14.34 1.96
N VAL A 81 1.74 -14.94 0.84
CA VAL A 81 0.45 -15.66 0.75
C VAL A 81 0.41 -16.80 1.79
N ARG A 82 1.49 -17.57 1.92
CA ARG A 82 1.60 -18.63 2.94
C ARG A 82 1.53 -18.09 4.36
N ALA A 83 2.12 -16.93 4.64
CA ALA A 83 2.11 -16.32 5.97
C ALA A 83 0.74 -15.75 6.36
N ILE A 84 -0.03 -15.21 5.40
CA ILE A 84 -1.37 -14.65 5.65
C ILE A 84 -2.39 -15.77 5.92
N ALA A 85 -2.31 -16.90 5.22
CA ALA A 85 -3.30 -17.97 5.29
C ALA A 85 -3.66 -18.44 6.73
N PRO A 86 -2.71 -18.73 7.63
CA PRO A 86 -3.02 -19.17 9.01
C PRO A 86 -3.44 -18.02 9.95
N SER A 87 -3.23 -16.75 9.58
CA SER A 87 -3.50 -15.62 10.47
C SER A 87 -4.99 -15.36 10.73
N GLY A 88 -5.89 -15.91 9.91
CA GLY A 88 -7.31 -15.58 9.93
C GLY A 88 -7.63 -14.16 9.43
N LEU A 89 -6.63 -13.33 9.11
CA LEU A 89 -6.78 -11.93 8.72
C LEU A 89 -7.05 -11.72 7.22
N TRP A 90 -7.23 -12.80 6.45
CA TRP A 90 -7.32 -12.76 4.99
C TRP A 90 -8.33 -11.71 4.46
N ARG A 91 -9.48 -11.54 5.13
CA ARG A 91 -10.52 -10.57 4.74
C ARG A 91 -10.06 -9.12 4.77
N ARG A 92 -9.05 -8.80 5.57
CA ARG A 92 -8.53 -7.44 5.76
C ARG A 92 -7.13 -7.24 5.20
N CYS A 93 -6.49 -8.30 4.71
CA CYS A 93 -5.14 -8.23 4.17
C CYS A 93 -5.18 -8.02 2.65
N PHE A 94 -4.58 -6.92 2.20
CA PHE A 94 -4.46 -6.56 0.80
C PHE A 94 -2.99 -6.66 0.37
N ILE A 95 -2.72 -7.47 -0.65
CA ILE A 95 -1.42 -7.47 -1.32
C ILE A 95 -1.40 -6.29 -2.30
N LEU A 96 -0.44 -5.40 -2.14
CA LEU A 96 -0.32 -4.14 -2.86
C LEU A 96 0.93 -4.11 -3.74
N ASP A 97 0.77 -3.72 -5.00
CA ASP A 97 1.89 -3.43 -5.90
C ASP A 97 1.48 -2.40 -6.97
N PHE A 98 2.45 -1.91 -7.73
CA PHE A 98 2.21 -1.04 -8.88
C PHE A 98 1.60 -1.81 -10.05
N TYR A 99 0.77 -1.14 -10.84
CA TYR A 99 0.17 -1.71 -12.05
C TYR A 99 1.22 -2.18 -13.09
N SER A 100 2.39 -1.52 -13.14
CA SER A 100 3.54 -1.97 -13.93
C SER A 100 4.05 -3.35 -13.51
N LYS A 101 3.82 -3.74 -12.25
CA LYS A 101 4.18 -5.02 -11.63
C LYS A 101 2.97 -5.92 -11.36
N ARG A 102 1.83 -5.68 -12.02
CA ARG A 102 0.58 -6.46 -11.88
C ARG A 102 0.72 -7.98 -11.95
N ARG A 103 1.79 -8.51 -12.56
CA ARG A 103 2.11 -9.95 -12.56
C ARG A 103 2.29 -10.51 -11.14
N SER A 104 2.83 -9.74 -10.19
CA SER A 104 2.93 -10.13 -8.78
C SER A 104 1.55 -10.35 -8.15
N LEU A 105 0.61 -9.45 -8.45
CA LEU A 105 -0.78 -9.51 -7.93
C LEU A 105 -1.55 -10.69 -8.53
N LEU A 106 -1.44 -10.91 -9.85
CA LEU A 106 -2.02 -12.07 -10.52
C LEU A 106 -1.44 -13.38 -9.98
N HIS A 107 -0.14 -13.39 -9.70
CA HIS A 107 0.50 -14.55 -9.10
C HIS A 107 -0.02 -14.81 -7.69
N ALA A 108 -0.17 -13.79 -6.84
CA ALA A 108 -0.75 -13.93 -5.51
C ALA A 108 -2.17 -14.54 -5.59
N ARG A 109 -3.02 -14.04 -6.50
CA ARG A 109 -4.36 -14.59 -6.75
C ARG A 109 -4.34 -16.04 -7.20
N SER A 110 -3.36 -16.43 -8.03
CA SER A 110 -3.22 -17.81 -8.51
C SER A 110 -2.84 -18.79 -7.40
N LEU A 111 -2.18 -18.30 -6.33
CA LEU A 111 -1.78 -19.12 -5.19
C LEU A 111 -2.93 -19.30 -4.19
N ASP A 112 -3.71 -18.25 -3.94
CA ASP A 112 -4.91 -18.31 -3.10
C ASP A 112 -5.95 -17.29 -3.58
N SER A 113 -7.13 -17.78 -3.99
CA SER A 113 -8.20 -16.96 -4.52
C SER A 113 -8.89 -16.09 -3.46
N ARG A 114 -8.57 -16.22 -2.17
CA ARG A 114 -9.12 -15.42 -1.07
C ARG A 114 -8.34 -14.14 -0.76
N VAL A 115 -7.11 -13.99 -1.27
CA VAL A 115 -6.29 -12.81 -0.96
C VAL A 115 -6.95 -11.55 -1.51
N ASN A 116 -6.99 -10.46 -0.76
CA ASN A 116 -7.40 -9.19 -1.36
C ASN A 116 -6.21 -8.58 -2.11
N LEU A 117 -6.51 -7.90 -3.21
CA LEU A 117 -5.54 -7.20 -4.03
C LEU A 117 -5.84 -5.72 -4.00
N SER A 118 -4.79 -4.93 -3.81
CA SER A 118 -4.80 -3.51 -4.03
C SER A 118 -3.77 -3.16 -5.10
N VAL A 119 -4.06 -2.16 -5.94
CA VAL A 119 -3.15 -1.76 -7.02
C VAL A 119 -2.87 -0.27 -6.99
N MET A 120 -1.62 0.10 -7.20
CA MET A 120 -1.21 1.49 -7.45
C MET A 120 -1.13 1.73 -8.95
N PRO A 121 -2.01 2.56 -9.56
CA PRO A 121 -2.00 2.78 -11.01
C PRO A 121 -0.69 3.38 -11.54
N GLY A 122 0.05 4.12 -10.71
CA GLY A 122 1.27 4.82 -11.09
C GLY A 122 1.04 6.09 -11.94
N GLY A 123 -0.22 6.42 -12.22
CA GLY A 123 -0.63 7.62 -12.94
C GLY A 123 -2.13 7.58 -13.31
N PRO A 124 -2.73 8.73 -13.66
CA PRO A 124 -4.16 8.83 -13.95
C PRO A 124 -4.60 8.01 -15.17
N TRP A 125 -3.74 7.87 -16.19
CA TRP A 125 -4.00 7.07 -17.39
C TRP A 125 -4.23 5.56 -17.09
N ASN A 126 -3.72 5.08 -15.97
CA ASN A 126 -3.84 3.68 -15.57
C ASN A 126 -4.99 3.41 -14.59
N ILE A 127 -5.76 4.42 -14.16
CA ILE A 127 -6.85 4.21 -13.16
C ILE A 127 -7.88 3.19 -13.68
N ALA A 128 -8.46 3.45 -14.86
CA ALA A 128 -9.45 2.55 -15.44
C ALA A 128 -8.82 1.20 -15.88
N PRO A 129 -7.67 1.15 -16.58
CA PRO A 129 -7.01 -0.12 -16.88
C PRO A 129 -6.72 -0.99 -15.66
N SER A 130 -6.30 -0.40 -14.55
CA SER A 130 -5.97 -1.13 -13.32
C SER A 130 -7.19 -1.78 -12.67
N ALA A 131 -8.39 -1.19 -12.84
CA ALA A 131 -9.63 -1.73 -12.30
C ALA A 131 -10.10 -3.02 -13.01
N HIS A 132 -9.65 -3.23 -14.25
CA HIS A 132 -9.93 -4.47 -14.98
C HIS A 132 -8.98 -5.61 -14.63
N LEU A 133 -8.02 -5.39 -13.73
CA LEU A 133 -7.20 -6.47 -13.19
C LEU A 133 -8.09 -7.40 -12.36
N ALA A 134 -8.18 -8.67 -12.80
CA ALA A 134 -9.12 -9.64 -12.24
C ALA A 134 -9.03 -9.75 -10.72
N GLY A 135 -10.11 -9.36 -10.04
CA GLY A 135 -10.24 -9.45 -8.59
C GLY A 135 -9.43 -8.42 -7.82
N VAL A 136 -9.20 -7.21 -8.35
CA VAL A 136 -8.78 -6.08 -7.52
C VAL A 136 -9.97 -5.56 -6.70
N GLN A 137 -9.76 -5.38 -5.40
CA GLN A 137 -10.78 -4.84 -4.49
C GLN A 137 -10.49 -3.37 -4.13
N SER A 138 -9.25 -2.91 -4.31
CA SER A 138 -8.81 -1.57 -3.91
C SER A 138 -7.83 -0.95 -4.90
N LEU A 139 -7.92 0.36 -5.10
CA LEU A 139 -6.90 1.17 -5.77
C LEU A 139 -6.31 2.18 -4.78
N CYS A 140 -5.01 2.44 -4.92
CA CYS A 140 -4.35 3.55 -4.23
C CYS A 140 -3.81 4.54 -5.26
N LEU A 141 -4.44 5.71 -5.36
CA LEU A 141 -4.01 6.82 -6.20
C LEU A 141 -2.83 7.54 -5.54
N GLY A 142 -1.98 8.21 -6.31
CA GLY A 142 -0.97 9.08 -5.73
C GLY A 142 0.27 9.21 -6.58
N TRP A 143 1.30 9.76 -5.96
CA TRP A 143 2.58 10.10 -6.56
C TRP A 143 3.69 9.95 -5.53
N GLY A 144 4.95 9.83 -5.99
CA GLY A 144 6.10 9.61 -5.11
C GLY A 144 6.85 10.88 -4.68
N GLY A 145 6.55 12.05 -5.25
CA GLY A 145 7.26 13.29 -4.92
C GLY A 145 6.78 14.51 -5.70
N PRO A 146 7.42 15.69 -5.53
CA PRO A 146 6.92 16.95 -6.10
C PRO A 146 6.80 16.97 -7.63
N ILE A 147 7.77 16.40 -8.34
CA ILE A 147 7.76 16.34 -9.81
C ILE A 147 6.64 15.42 -10.30
N THR A 148 6.55 14.20 -9.74
CA THR A 148 5.50 13.25 -10.10
C THR A 148 4.12 13.74 -9.68
N ARG A 149 4.02 14.53 -8.60
CA ARG A 149 2.79 15.24 -8.21
C ARG A 149 2.32 16.22 -9.28
N ALA A 150 3.22 17.09 -9.75
CA ALA A 150 2.88 18.08 -10.78
C ALA A 150 2.42 17.39 -12.07
N LEU A 151 3.16 16.37 -12.51
CA LEU A 151 2.79 15.54 -13.67
C LEU A 151 1.45 14.83 -13.47
N TYR A 152 1.21 14.25 -12.29
CA TYR A 152 -0.04 13.59 -11.96
C TYR A 152 -1.22 14.56 -12.04
N LYS A 153 -1.11 15.75 -11.44
CA LYS A 153 -2.18 16.75 -11.44
C LYS A 153 -2.48 17.27 -12.84
N ALA A 154 -1.45 17.56 -13.64
CA ALA A 154 -1.62 17.99 -15.03
C ALA A 154 -2.30 16.89 -15.87
N ALA A 155 -1.81 15.65 -15.77
CA ALA A 155 -2.38 14.52 -16.50
C ALA A 155 -3.81 14.18 -16.03
N SER A 156 -4.15 14.40 -14.76
CA SER A 156 -5.46 14.06 -14.22
C SER A 156 -6.61 14.79 -14.93
N PHE A 157 -6.36 16.02 -15.37
CA PHE A 157 -7.31 16.78 -16.20
C PHE A 157 -7.50 16.12 -17.57
N PHE A 158 -6.41 15.89 -18.31
CA PHE A 158 -6.47 15.32 -19.67
C PHE A 158 -7.05 13.91 -19.73
N TYR A 159 -6.73 13.08 -18.73
CA TYR A 159 -7.20 11.69 -18.68
C TYR A 159 -8.53 11.51 -17.94
N GLY A 160 -9.17 12.61 -17.51
CA GLY A 160 -10.46 12.56 -16.82
C GLY A 160 -10.42 11.69 -15.55
N ALA A 161 -9.41 11.90 -14.70
CA ALA A 161 -9.14 11.06 -13.53
C ALA A 161 -10.36 10.90 -12.62
N ARG A 162 -11.09 11.99 -12.33
CA ARG A 162 -12.32 11.95 -11.53
C ARG A 162 -13.39 11.05 -12.13
N SER A 163 -13.60 11.11 -13.44
CA SER A 163 -14.56 10.24 -14.14
C SER A 163 -14.08 8.78 -14.15
N ALA A 164 -12.77 8.55 -14.30
CA ALA A 164 -12.19 7.22 -14.16
C ALA A 164 -12.40 6.66 -12.75
N VAL A 165 -12.14 7.43 -11.71
CA VAL A 165 -12.39 7.06 -10.30
C VAL A 165 -13.87 6.73 -10.07
N ALA A 166 -14.79 7.55 -10.59
CA ALA A 166 -16.23 7.27 -10.47
C ALA A 166 -16.61 5.93 -11.10
N ARG A 167 -16.07 5.60 -12.29
CA ARG A 167 -16.29 4.30 -12.94
C ARG A 167 -15.73 3.14 -12.13
N VAL A 168 -14.51 3.28 -11.57
CA VAL A 168 -13.90 2.26 -10.71
C VAL A 168 -14.75 2.02 -9.47
N LYS A 169 -15.23 3.07 -8.82
CA LYS A 169 -16.10 2.95 -7.65
C LYS A 169 -17.44 2.30 -7.98
N ALA A 170 -18.00 2.57 -9.16
CA ALA A 170 -19.22 1.91 -9.64
C ALA A 170 -19.05 0.39 -9.86
N MET A 171 -17.82 -0.10 -10.00
CA MET A 171 -17.49 -1.54 -10.02
C MET A 171 -17.34 -2.15 -8.62
N GLY A 172 -17.61 -1.39 -7.55
CA GLY A 172 -17.45 -1.84 -6.16
C GLY A 172 -16.00 -1.82 -5.67
N ILE A 173 -15.08 -1.22 -6.41
CA ILE A 173 -13.66 -1.15 -6.05
C ILE A 173 -13.42 0.09 -5.19
N SER A 174 -12.83 -0.08 -4.01
CA SER A 174 -12.50 1.04 -3.13
C SER A 174 -11.34 1.84 -3.71
N VAL A 175 -11.36 3.17 -3.52
CA VAL A 175 -10.32 4.05 -4.04
C VAL A 175 -9.80 4.90 -2.90
N SER A 176 -8.60 4.57 -2.44
CA SER A 176 -7.83 5.37 -1.48
C SER A 176 -6.73 6.14 -2.20
N ALA A 177 -6.03 7.04 -1.50
CA ALA A 177 -4.97 7.81 -2.11
C ALA A 177 -3.85 8.22 -1.14
N GLY A 178 -2.62 8.27 -1.64
CA GLY A 178 -1.44 8.77 -0.94
C GLY A 178 -0.14 8.16 -1.47
N VAL A 179 0.98 8.29 -0.75
CA VAL A 179 1.12 8.98 0.54
C VAL A 179 1.10 10.50 0.36
N VAL A 180 0.28 11.22 1.13
CA VAL A 180 0.19 12.70 1.09
C VAL A 180 0.25 13.31 2.48
N ASN A 181 0.99 14.41 2.58
CA ASN A 181 1.36 15.05 3.84
C ASN A 181 1.08 16.57 3.84
N THR A 182 0.13 17.04 3.02
CA THR A 182 -0.31 18.45 3.00
C THR A 182 -1.84 18.53 2.93
N PRO A 183 -2.47 19.53 3.59
CA PRO A 183 -3.92 19.70 3.51
C PRO A 183 -4.42 19.88 2.08
N GLU A 184 -3.65 20.57 1.23
CA GLU A 184 -3.96 20.84 -0.17
C GLU A 184 -4.02 19.54 -0.97
N ASP A 185 -3.05 18.64 -0.78
CA ASP A 185 -3.00 17.38 -1.51
C ASP A 185 -4.07 16.39 -1.04
N ILE A 186 -4.36 16.37 0.26
CA ILE A 186 -5.48 15.59 0.84
C ILE A 186 -6.80 16.07 0.21
N ARG A 187 -7.11 17.37 0.28
CA ARG A 187 -8.35 17.93 -0.30
C ARG A 187 -8.44 17.66 -1.81
N TYR A 188 -7.31 17.80 -2.52
CA TYR A 188 -7.26 17.49 -3.95
C TYR A 188 -7.65 16.05 -4.22
N LEU A 189 -7.05 15.06 -3.56
CA LEU A 189 -7.35 13.65 -3.79
C LEU A 189 -8.78 13.27 -3.38
N LEU A 190 -9.31 13.86 -2.30
CA LEU A 190 -10.71 13.71 -1.92
C LEU A 190 -11.65 14.27 -3.02
N SER A 191 -11.32 15.42 -3.60
CA SER A 191 -12.08 16.00 -4.73
C SER A 191 -12.06 15.13 -6.00
N GLN A 192 -11.03 14.28 -6.15
CA GLN A 192 -10.96 13.28 -7.22
C GLN A 192 -11.84 12.04 -6.94
N GLY A 193 -12.40 11.92 -5.74
CA GLY A 193 -13.32 10.86 -5.34
C GLY A 193 -12.71 9.76 -4.45
N ALA A 194 -11.48 9.94 -3.98
CA ALA A 194 -10.86 9.03 -3.01
C ALA A 194 -11.67 9.02 -1.70
N CYS A 195 -11.86 7.82 -1.12
CA CYS A 195 -12.59 7.60 0.13
C CYS A 195 -11.68 7.31 1.33
N GLY A 196 -10.36 7.23 1.12
CA GLY A 196 -9.37 7.02 2.17
C GLY A 196 -8.05 7.68 1.81
N ILE A 197 -7.28 8.09 2.82
CA ILE A 197 -6.01 8.81 2.65
C ILE A 197 -4.89 8.07 3.39
N TRP A 198 -3.75 7.94 2.71
CA TRP A 198 -2.52 7.39 3.25
C TRP A 198 -1.59 8.56 3.54
N THR A 199 -1.03 8.62 4.74
CA THR A 199 -0.28 9.77 5.23
C THR A 199 0.75 9.33 6.25
N ASP A 200 1.87 10.05 6.31
CA ASP A 200 2.85 9.95 7.40
C ASP A 200 2.45 10.82 8.61
N ASP A 201 1.53 11.78 8.42
CA ASP A 201 1.07 12.71 9.46
C ASP A 201 -0.43 12.54 9.74
N LEU A 202 -0.74 11.62 10.66
CA LEU A 202 -2.11 11.32 11.09
C LEU A 202 -2.81 12.52 11.75
N ILE A 203 -2.06 13.38 12.45
CA ILE A 203 -2.64 14.54 13.15
C ILE A 203 -3.09 15.59 12.14
N LEU A 204 -2.22 15.92 11.18
CA LEU A 204 -2.54 16.80 10.06
C LEU A 204 -3.73 16.28 9.25
N ALA A 205 -3.72 14.99 8.90
CA ALA A 205 -4.80 14.40 8.13
C ALA A 205 -6.13 14.46 8.89
N ARG A 206 -6.15 14.10 10.18
CA ARG A 206 -7.36 14.19 11.00
C ARG A 206 -7.89 15.61 11.09
N ARG A 207 -7.03 16.61 11.31
CA ARG A 207 -7.41 18.04 11.34
C ARG A 207 -7.94 18.51 9.98
N THR A 208 -7.33 18.06 8.89
CA THR A 208 -7.75 18.42 7.54
C THR A 208 -9.13 17.85 7.23
N LEU A 209 -9.35 16.56 7.54
CA LEU A 209 -10.60 15.85 7.28
C LEU A 209 -11.78 16.42 8.09
N ALA A 210 -11.55 16.85 9.34
CA ALA A 210 -12.59 17.49 10.15
C ALA A 210 -13.11 18.80 9.55
N ASN A 211 -12.32 19.46 8.71
CA ASN A 211 -12.64 20.74 8.07
C ASN A 211 -13.08 20.59 6.62
N VAL A 212 -13.26 19.37 6.11
CA VAL A 212 -13.80 19.15 4.77
C VAL A 212 -15.33 19.27 4.85
N PRO A 213 -15.97 20.21 4.14
CA PRO A 213 -17.42 20.30 4.10
C PRO A 213 -18.00 18.97 3.62
N SER A 214 -18.99 18.44 4.33
CA SER A 214 -19.68 17.20 3.95
C SER A 214 -20.46 17.40 2.66
N ASN A 215 -19.80 17.26 1.51
CA ASN A 215 -20.46 17.20 0.20
C ASN A 215 -20.89 15.75 -0.07
N GLY A 216 -21.93 15.30 0.63
CA GLY A 216 -22.56 13.99 0.44
C GLY A 216 -23.63 13.73 1.51
N PRO A 217 -24.75 13.05 1.17
CA PRO A 217 -25.88 12.93 2.09
C PRO A 217 -25.46 12.11 3.31
N SER A 218 -25.95 12.52 4.48
CA SER A 218 -25.82 11.77 5.72
C SER A 218 -26.19 10.30 5.48
N PRO A 219 -25.36 9.34 5.89
CA PRO A 219 -25.79 7.94 5.91
C PRO A 219 -26.99 7.85 6.87
N ARG A 220 -28.13 7.40 6.35
CA ARG A 220 -29.25 6.88 7.14
C ARG A 220 -28.96 5.44 7.50
#